data_AF-A0A519VM38-F1
#
_entry.id   AF-A0A519VM38-F1
#
_cell.length_a   1.000
_cell.length_b   1.000
_cell.length_c   1.000
_cell.angle_alpha   90.00
_cell.angle_beta   90.00
_cell.angle_gamma   90.00
#
_symmetry.space_group_name_H-M   'P 1'
#
loop_
_entity.id
_entity.type
_entity.pdbx_description
1 polymer ?
#
loop_
_entity_poly.entity_id
_entity_poly.type
_entity_poly.pdbx_seq_one_letter_code
_entity_poly.pdbx_strand_id
1 'polypeptide(L)'
;MLFTDTQSTPVNSVARREVESSYGDSGGLILTDLKKGAVASLETMSLTGLKLSRVRLDFDFITIPFKIRPSINGFPEQMNATFNGALYLGRRNDSYSITKQRGKLKIQGTGYGYGVFFGVGSVTMNPFVLEGKIDYEYDGFVLQGGMAGIYDAKKFNIGLALGTDFLMDKNKGDWIYQGKPWIGMVFGLQLN
;
A
#
# COMPACT_ATOMS: atom_id res chain seq x y z
N MET A 1 12.38 -0.58 61.00
CA MET A 1 12.88 -1.50 59.95
C MET A 1 11.73 -1.66 58.96
N LEU A 2 11.83 -0.97 57.82
CA LEU A 2 10.77 -0.82 56.81
C LEU A 2 11.06 -1.75 55.64
N PHE A 3 10.07 -2.53 55.20
CA PHE A 3 9.96 -3.00 53.82
C PHE A 3 8.46 -3.04 53.45
N THR A 4 8.06 -2.16 52.53
CA THR A 4 6.83 -2.29 51.76
C THR A 4 7.23 -2.68 50.34
N ASP A 5 6.65 -3.79 49.89
CA ASP A 5 6.87 -4.46 48.62
C ASP A 5 6.13 -3.71 47.49
N THR A 6 6.87 -3.05 46.59
CA THR A 6 6.30 -2.47 45.36
C THR A 6 6.44 -3.46 44.23
N GLN A 7 5.32 -4.07 43.85
CA GLN A 7 5.23 -4.96 42.68
C GLN A 7 5.63 -4.23 41.39
N SER A 8 6.56 -4.84 40.65
CA SER A 8 7.05 -4.37 39.37
C SER A 8 6.03 -4.62 38.26
N THR A 9 5.36 -3.57 37.78
CA THR A 9 4.63 -3.63 36.51
C THR A 9 5.61 -3.85 35.34
N PRO A 10 5.33 -4.79 34.41
CA PRO A 10 6.23 -5.06 33.30
C PRO A 10 6.35 -3.86 32.34
N VAL A 11 7.60 -3.49 32.06
CA VAL A 11 8.09 -2.32 31.28
C VAL A 11 7.43 -2.17 29.90
N ASN A 12 6.98 -3.28 29.30
CA ASN A 12 6.28 -3.29 28.01
C ASN A 12 4.95 -2.53 28.02
N SER A 13 4.31 -2.37 29.19
CA SER A 13 3.05 -1.65 29.31
C SER A 13 3.22 -0.13 29.35
N VAL A 14 4.36 0.36 29.86
CA VAL A 14 4.66 1.79 30.00
C VAL A 14 5.12 2.38 28.66
N ALA A 15 5.99 1.66 27.94
CA ALA A 15 6.47 2.08 26.62
C ALA A 15 5.35 2.19 25.56
N ARG A 16 4.28 1.42 25.72
CA ARG A 16 3.12 1.46 24.82
C ARG A 16 2.22 2.68 25.04
N ARG A 17 2.23 3.26 26.24
CA ARG A 17 1.34 4.34 26.67
C ARG A 17 1.88 5.75 26.35
N GLU A 18 3.20 5.94 26.33
CA GLU A 18 3.81 7.26 26.07
C GLU A 18 4.01 7.56 24.58
N VAL A 19 3.99 6.56 23.71
CA VAL A 19 4.08 6.77 22.24
C VAL A 19 2.78 7.34 21.66
N GLU A 20 1.64 7.16 22.33
CA GLU A 20 0.34 7.71 21.90
C GLU A 20 0.20 9.22 22.14
N SER A 21 0.94 9.83 23.10
CA SER A 21 0.66 11.21 23.52
C SER A 21 1.52 12.29 22.85
N SER A 22 2.46 11.95 21.97
CA SER A 22 3.47 12.91 21.48
C SER A 22 3.50 13.09 19.95
N TYR A 23 2.37 12.87 19.28
CA TYR A 23 2.23 13.07 17.83
C TYR A 23 1.43 14.35 17.50
N GLY A 24 1.92 15.48 18.02
CA GLY A 24 1.52 16.81 17.59
C GLY A 24 2.51 17.35 16.55
N ASP A 25 2.10 17.32 15.30
CA ASP A 25 2.39 18.35 14.28
C ASP A 25 3.84 18.88 14.19
N SER A 26 4.81 18.02 13.86
CA SER A 26 6.01 18.33 13.07
C SER A 26 6.97 17.14 13.07
N GLY A 27 7.46 16.78 11.89
CA GLY A 27 8.32 15.62 11.66
C GLY A 27 9.65 15.70 12.43
N GLY A 28 9.68 15.08 13.61
CA GLY A 28 10.88 14.81 14.38
C GLY A 28 10.49 14.20 15.72
N LEU A 29 10.78 12.91 15.92
CA LEU A 29 10.75 12.31 17.26
C LEU A 29 11.88 12.93 18.08
N ILE A 30 11.60 14.02 18.79
CA ILE A 30 12.49 14.53 19.84
C ILE A 30 12.20 13.70 21.10
N LEU A 31 13.14 12.83 21.44
CA LEU A 31 13.20 12.12 22.72
C LEU A 31 13.52 13.14 23.84
N THR A 32 12.56 13.98 24.23
CA THR A 32 12.78 14.98 25.30
C THR A 32 12.07 14.72 26.62
N ASP A 33 11.23 13.68 26.74
CA ASP A 33 10.44 13.48 27.98
C ASP A 33 10.62 12.13 28.69
N LEU A 34 11.75 11.46 28.48
CA LEU A 34 12.13 10.35 29.35
C LEU A 34 12.74 10.89 30.64
N LYS A 35 12.00 10.73 31.77
CA LYS A 35 12.47 11.03 33.13
C LYS A 35 13.92 10.56 33.31
N LYS A 36 14.79 11.46 33.78
CA LYS A 36 16.26 11.31 33.97
C LYS A 36 16.74 9.95 34.51
N GLY A 37 15.92 9.19 35.23
CA GLY A 37 16.26 7.85 35.73
C GLY A 37 16.19 6.71 34.68
N ALA A 38 15.33 6.82 33.66
CA ALA A 38 15.24 5.82 32.59
C ALA A 38 16.37 5.95 31.56
N VAL A 39 16.85 7.19 31.36
CA VAL A 39 17.91 7.55 30.41
C VAL A 39 19.25 6.89 30.75
N ALA A 40 19.57 6.75 32.04
CA ALA A 40 20.84 6.17 32.50
C ALA A 40 20.96 4.65 32.26
N SER A 41 19.85 3.93 32.05
CA SER A 41 19.87 2.48 31.79
C SER A 41 19.88 2.11 30.30
N LEU A 42 19.65 3.09 29.43
CA LEU A 42 19.65 2.92 27.97
C LEU A 42 21.04 3.15 27.34
N GLU A 43 22.01 3.68 28.10
CA GLU A 43 23.36 4.01 27.63
C GLU A 43 24.23 2.78 27.24
N THR A 44 23.73 1.56 27.37
CA THR A 44 24.45 0.37 26.88
C THR A 44 23.54 -0.67 26.23
N MET A 45 22.41 -0.25 25.65
CA MET A 45 21.75 -1.07 24.64
C MET A 45 22.23 -0.63 23.27
N SER A 46 23.04 -1.47 22.63
CA SER A 46 23.36 -1.32 21.21
C SER A 46 22.06 -1.26 20.41
N LEU A 47 21.63 -0.05 20.03
CA LEU A 47 20.48 0.19 19.14
C LEU A 47 20.65 -0.49 17.77
N THR A 48 21.86 -0.99 17.48
CA THR A 48 22.18 -1.79 16.32
C THR A 48 21.41 -3.12 16.39
N GLY A 49 20.43 -3.29 15.51
CA GLY A 49 19.62 -4.51 15.43
C GLY A 49 18.19 -4.38 15.95
N LEU A 50 17.79 -3.21 16.46
CA LEU A 50 16.39 -2.94 16.82
C LEU A 50 15.52 -2.93 15.55
N LYS A 51 14.47 -3.77 15.54
CA LYS A 51 13.41 -3.75 14.52
C LYS A 51 12.16 -3.09 15.10
N LEU A 52 11.71 -2.01 14.48
CA LEU A 52 10.46 -1.33 14.83
C LEU A 52 9.42 -1.66 13.76
N SER A 53 8.23 -2.09 14.18
CA SER A 53 7.11 -2.33 13.27
C SER A 53 5.94 -1.39 13.57
N ARG A 54 5.37 -0.75 12.55
CA ARG A 54 4.18 0.09 12.69
C ARG A 54 3.12 -0.36 11.69
N VAL A 55 1.89 -0.50 12.17
CA VAL A 55 0.72 -0.74 11.33
C VAL A 55 -0.02 0.58 11.16
N ARG A 56 -0.43 0.92 9.94
CA ARG A 56 -1.24 2.11 9.64
C ARG A 56 -2.33 1.81 8.63
N LEU A 57 -3.38 2.62 8.66
CA LEU A 57 -4.30 2.77 7.54
C LEU A 57 -3.59 3.59 6.46
N ASP A 58 -3.73 3.19 5.21
CA ASP A 58 -3.04 3.76 4.06
C ASP A 58 -4.08 4.18 3.01
N PHE A 59 -4.01 5.44 2.58
CA PHE A 59 -4.87 6.00 1.56
C PHE A 59 -3.99 6.68 0.52
N ASP A 60 -3.99 6.15 -0.69
CA ASP A 60 -3.08 6.56 -1.76
C ASP A 60 -3.82 6.64 -3.10
N PHE A 61 -3.25 7.37 -4.05
CA PHE A 61 -3.63 7.27 -5.45
C PHE A 61 -2.68 6.31 -6.16
N ILE A 62 -3.27 5.35 -6.86
CA ILE A 62 -2.53 4.33 -7.60
C ILE A 62 -2.84 4.41 -9.09
N THR A 63 -1.86 3.99 -9.89
CA THR A 63 -2.01 3.79 -11.33
C THR A 63 -1.77 2.32 -11.67
N ILE A 64 -2.46 1.84 -12.70
CA ILE A 64 -2.37 0.45 -13.15
C ILE A 64 -2.01 0.47 -14.64
N PRO A 65 -0.75 0.77 -15.00
CA PRO A 65 -0.35 0.97 -16.40
C PRO A 65 -0.39 -0.31 -17.23
N PHE A 66 -0.43 -1.49 -16.62
CA PHE A 66 -0.53 -2.76 -17.34
C PHE A 66 -1.62 -3.62 -16.69
N LYS A 67 -2.55 -4.09 -17.53
CA LYS A 67 -3.57 -5.08 -17.17
C LYS A 67 -3.48 -6.28 -18.10
N ILE A 68 -3.49 -7.46 -17.53
CA ILE A 68 -3.55 -8.74 -18.21
C ILE A 68 -4.97 -9.29 -18.01
N ARG A 69 -5.67 -9.54 -19.12
CA ARG A 69 -6.99 -10.16 -19.15
C ARG A 69 -6.86 -11.60 -19.65
N PRO A 70 -7.29 -12.61 -18.86
CA PRO A 70 -7.26 -14.01 -19.28
C PRO A 70 -8.03 -14.26 -20.58
N SER A 71 -7.72 -15.36 -21.27
CA SER A 71 -8.47 -15.77 -22.45
C SER A 71 -9.94 -16.09 -22.13
N ILE A 72 -10.84 -15.70 -23.04
CA ILE A 72 -12.30 -15.92 -22.91
C ILE A 72 -12.86 -16.34 -24.27
N ASN A 73 -13.70 -17.37 -24.32
CA ASN A 73 -14.43 -17.79 -25.53
C ASN A 73 -13.55 -18.00 -26.78
N GLY A 74 -12.35 -18.56 -26.62
CA GLY A 74 -11.40 -18.75 -27.73
C GLY A 74 -10.64 -17.48 -28.14
N PHE A 75 -10.90 -16.35 -27.47
CA PHE A 75 -10.16 -15.12 -27.62
C PHE A 75 -8.86 -15.18 -26.79
N PRO A 76 -7.68 -14.84 -27.36
CA PRO A 76 -6.40 -14.94 -26.66
C PRO A 76 -6.29 -13.94 -25.49
N GLU A 77 -5.36 -14.23 -24.58
CA GLU A 77 -4.99 -13.31 -23.50
C GLU A 77 -4.60 -11.93 -24.04
N GLN A 78 -5.06 -10.87 -23.37
CA GLN A 78 -4.74 -9.49 -23.75
C GLN A 78 -3.96 -8.78 -22.66
N MET A 79 -2.93 -8.04 -23.08
CA MET A 79 -2.29 -7.03 -22.26
C MET A 79 -2.72 -5.64 -22.74
N ASN A 80 -3.23 -4.82 -21.84
CA ASN A 80 -3.63 -3.45 -22.14
C ASN A 80 -2.80 -2.47 -21.33
N ALA A 81 -2.32 -1.42 -22.00
CA ALA A 81 -1.54 -0.34 -21.42
C ALA A 81 -2.24 1.02 -21.57
N THR A 82 -3.52 1.06 -21.19
CA THR A 82 -4.37 2.25 -21.26
C THR A 82 -4.31 3.07 -19.97
N PHE A 83 -4.94 4.24 -19.97
CA PHE A 83 -5.07 5.04 -18.76
C PHE A 83 -5.89 4.30 -17.70
N ASN A 84 -5.34 4.16 -16.49
CA ASN A 84 -6.01 3.54 -15.35
C ASN A 84 -5.52 4.19 -14.05
N GLY A 85 -6.42 4.89 -13.38
CA GLY A 85 -6.16 5.54 -12.09
C GLY A 85 -7.21 5.14 -11.06
N ALA A 86 -6.79 4.93 -9.81
CA ALA A 86 -7.68 4.50 -8.74
C ALA A 86 -7.28 5.08 -7.38
N LEU A 87 -8.28 5.24 -6.53
CA LEU A 87 -8.08 5.46 -5.11
C LEU A 87 -7.88 4.10 -4.44
N TYR A 88 -6.89 4.03 -3.56
CA TYR A 88 -6.55 2.85 -2.79
C TYR A 88 -6.79 3.10 -1.30
N LEU A 89 -7.38 2.11 -0.63
CA LEU A 89 -7.57 2.10 0.81
C LEU A 89 -7.13 0.75 1.35
N GLY A 90 -6.13 0.75 2.23
CA GLY A 90 -5.55 -0.49 2.72
C GLY A 90 -4.91 -0.40 4.09
N ARG A 91 -4.37 -1.53 4.52
CA ARG A 91 -3.54 -1.63 5.72
C ARG A 91 -2.10 -1.79 5.31
N ARG A 92 -1.21 -1.04 5.95
CA ARG A 92 0.23 -1.04 5.69
C ARG A 92 1.01 -1.40 6.93
N ASN A 93 2.01 -2.25 6.75
CA ASN A 93 2.94 -2.68 7.79
C ASN A 93 4.35 -2.20 7.42
N ASP A 94 4.83 -1.20 8.16
CA ASP A 94 6.18 -0.65 8.01
C ASP A 94 7.13 -1.35 8.98
N SER A 95 8.30 -1.74 8.50
CA SER A 95 9.39 -2.29 9.31
C SER A 95 10.64 -1.44 9.16
N TYR A 96 11.19 -0.95 10.27
CA TYR A 96 12.39 -0.12 10.30
C TYR A 96 13.53 -0.86 10.99
N SER A 97 14.71 -0.83 10.36
CA SER A 97 15.95 -1.35 10.92
C SER A 97 16.96 -0.23 11.09
N ILE A 98 17.56 -0.16 12.26
CA ILE A 98 18.64 0.78 12.59
C ILE A 98 19.98 0.07 12.41
N THR A 99 20.80 0.55 11.47
CA THR A 99 22.13 0.00 11.20
C THR A 99 23.19 1.09 11.31
N LYS A 100 24.31 0.80 11.97
CA LYS A 100 25.47 1.70 12.04
C LYS A 100 26.40 1.40 10.86
N GLN A 101 26.53 2.34 9.92
CA GLN A 101 27.42 2.21 8.77
C GLN A 101 28.44 3.35 8.78
N ARG A 102 29.75 3.02 8.87
CA ARG A 102 30.85 4.01 8.93
C ARG A 102 30.68 5.08 10.03
N GLY A 103 30.23 4.66 11.22
CA GLY A 103 30.01 5.56 12.35
C GLY A 103 28.72 6.39 12.31
N LYS A 104 27.98 6.40 11.19
CA LYS A 104 26.68 7.07 11.06
C LYS A 104 25.53 6.08 11.27
N LEU A 105 24.48 6.52 11.95
CA LEU A 105 23.23 5.77 12.08
C LEU A 105 22.44 5.90 10.76
N LYS A 106 22.04 4.76 10.20
CA LYS A 106 21.20 4.69 8.99
C LYS A 106 19.92 3.96 9.35
N ILE A 107 18.79 4.63 9.14
CA ILE A 107 17.45 4.05 9.29
C ILE A 107 17.03 3.56 7.90
N GLN A 108 16.69 2.28 7.77
CA GLN A 108 16.14 1.71 6.55
C GLN A 108 14.74 1.19 6.85
N GLY A 109 13.76 1.68 6.10
CA GLY A 109 12.37 1.23 6.16
C GLY A 109 12.03 0.38 4.95
N THR A 110 11.24 -0.67 5.16
CA THR A 110 10.51 -1.38 4.11
C THR A 110 9.07 -1.54 4.55
N GLY A 111 8.13 -1.38 3.61
CA GLY A 111 6.70 -1.48 3.86
C GLY A 111 6.06 -2.49 2.92
N TYR A 112 5.04 -3.19 3.42
CA TYR A 112 4.09 -3.90 2.57
C TYR A 112 2.68 -3.52 2.97
N GLY A 113 1.82 -3.36 1.99
CA GLY A 113 0.41 -3.02 2.17
C GLY A 113 -0.49 -3.93 1.35
N TYR A 114 -1.71 -4.09 1.82
CA TYR A 114 -2.79 -4.71 1.07
C TYR A 114 -4.09 -3.97 1.32
N GLY A 115 -4.95 -3.92 0.32
CA GLY A 115 -6.14 -3.09 0.38
C GLY A 115 -7.05 -3.28 -0.82
N VAL A 116 -8.12 -2.49 -0.82
CA VAL A 116 -9.07 -2.39 -1.92
C VAL A 116 -8.82 -1.12 -2.71
N PHE A 117 -9.22 -1.12 -3.97
CA PHE A 117 -9.18 0.09 -4.78
C PHE A 117 -10.47 0.24 -5.58
N PHE A 118 -10.78 1.49 -5.90
CA PHE A 118 -11.85 1.87 -6.80
C PHE A 118 -11.39 3.05 -7.66
N GLY A 119 -11.70 3.02 -8.95
CA GLY A 119 -11.18 4.01 -9.86
C GLY A 119 -11.83 4.00 -11.23
N VAL A 120 -11.15 4.67 -12.14
CA VAL A 120 -11.58 4.87 -13.51
C VAL A 120 -10.46 4.48 -14.46
N GLY A 121 -10.82 4.16 -15.69
CA GLY A 121 -9.84 3.89 -16.73
C GLY A 121 -10.46 3.96 -18.10
N SER A 122 -9.64 3.64 -19.10
CA SER A 122 -10.10 3.43 -20.47
C SER A 122 -9.76 2.03 -20.96
N VAL A 123 -10.52 1.57 -21.94
CA VAL A 123 -10.30 0.31 -22.64
C VAL A 123 -10.63 0.50 -24.12
N THR A 124 -9.75 0.00 -24.98
CA THR A 124 -9.98 0.00 -26.42
C THR A 124 -11.07 -0.99 -26.79
N MET A 125 -12.13 -0.47 -27.37
CA MET A 125 -13.26 -1.20 -27.92
C MET A 125 -13.03 -1.36 -29.42
N ASN A 126 -13.22 -2.58 -29.92
CA ASN A 126 -13.06 -2.92 -31.32
C ASN A 126 -14.03 -4.06 -31.69
N PRO A 127 -14.20 -4.37 -32.99
CA PRO A 127 -15.09 -5.43 -33.43
C PRO A 127 -14.78 -6.79 -32.79
N PHE A 128 -13.53 -7.09 -32.43
CA PHE A 128 -13.16 -8.39 -31.86
C PHE A 128 -13.63 -8.55 -30.41
N VAL A 129 -13.45 -7.53 -29.57
CA VAL A 129 -13.86 -7.57 -28.15
C VAL A 129 -15.37 -7.33 -27.94
N LEU A 130 -16.07 -7.01 -29.02
CA LEU A 130 -17.53 -6.82 -29.09
C LEU A 130 -18.19 -7.82 -30.05
N GLU A 131 -17.51 -8.92 -30.40
CA GLU A 131 -18.08 -10.02 -31.22
C GLU A 131 -18.74 -9.57 -32.54
N GLY A 132 -18.16 -8.56 -33.20
CA GLY A 132 -18.63 -8.01 -34.48
C GLY A 132 -19.88 -7.15 -34.40
N LYS A 133 -20.33 -6.76 -33.19
CA LYS A 133 -21.52 -5.90 -33.00
C LYS A 133 -21.33 -4.46 -33.48
N ILE A 134 -20.06 -4.03 -33.60
CA ILE A 134 -19.67 -2.75 -34.18
C ILE A 134 -18.56 -2.97 -35.21
N ASP A 135 -18.40 -2.02 -36.12
CA ASP A 135 -17.38 -1.99 -37.18
C ASP A 135 -16.36 -0.85 -37.02
N TYR A 136 -16.40 -0.14 -35.88
CA TYR A 136 -15.50 0.94 -35.52
C TYR A 136 -14.73 0.65 -34.24
N GLU A 137 -13.65 1.40 -34.02
CA GLU A 137 -12.86 1.36 -32.78
C GLU A 137 -13.00 2.67 -32.02
N TYR A 138 -12.99 2.59 -30.69
CA TYR A 138 -13.01 3.75 -29.80
C TYR A 138 -12.49 3.37 -28.41
N ASP A 139 -12.11 4.35 -27.59
CA ASP A 139 -11.79 4.09 -26.18
C ASP A 139 -13.03 4.29 -25.30
N GLY A 140 -13.44 3.21 -24.64
CA GLY A 140 -14.55 3.19 -23.70
C GLY A 140 -14.11 3.56 -22.28
N PHE A 141 -14.96 4.31 -21.58
CA PHE A 141 -14.75 4.66 -20.17
C PHE A 141 -15.21 3.51 -19.26
N VAL A 142 -14.34 3.09 -18.34
CA VAL A 142 -14.64 2.03 -17.37
C VAL A 142 -14.55 2.52 -15.94
N LEU A 143 -15.45 2.00 -15.11
CA LEU A 143 -15.25 1.94 -13.67
C LEU A 143 -14.51 0.65 -13.34
N GLN A 144 -13.54 0.74 -12.44
CA GLN A 144 -12.75 -0.41 -12.02
C GLN A 144 -12.70 -0.53 -10.51
N GLY A 145 -12.62 -1.77 -10.03
CA GLY A 145 -12.48 -2.04 -8.61
C GLY A 145 -11.88 -3.41 -8.35
N GLY A 146 -11.21 -3.53 -7.21
CA GLY A 146 -10.51 -4.76 -6.87
C GLY A 146 -9.71 -4.66 -5.59
N MET A 147 -8.72 -5.55 -5.47
CA MET A 147 -7.77 -5.60 -4.38
C MET A 147 -6.34 -5.48 -4.90
N ALA A 148 -5.47 -4.85 -4.14
CA ALA A 148 -4.06 -4.70 -4.49
C ALA A 148 -3.16 -4.97 -3.29
N GLY A 149 -2.00 -5.58 -3.57
CA GLY A 149 -0.87 -5.67 -2.66
C GLY A 149 0.26 -4.78 -3.17
N ILE A 150 0.81 -3.93 -2.31
CA ILE A 150 1.83 -2.93 -2.65
C ILE A 150 3.05 -3.16 -1.77
N TYR A 151 4.23 -3.11 -2.37
CA TYR A 151 5.51 -3.17 -1.69
C TYR A 151 6.28 -1.86 -1.89
N ASP A 152 6.76 -1.30 -0.78
CA ASP A 152 7.57 -0.08 -0.77
C ASP A 152 9.05 -0.43 -0.99
N ALA A 153 9.55 -0.06 -2.18
CA ALA A 153 10.95 -0.21 -2.57
C ALA A 153 11.70 1.13 -2.52
N LYS A 154 11.59 1.86 -1.40
CA LYS A 154 12.35 3.09 -1.04
C LYS A 154 11.96 4.34 -1.82
N LYS A 155 12.00 4.29 -3.16
CA LYS A 155 11.77 5.45 -4.05
C LYS A 155 10.52 5.28 -4.92
N PHE A 156 9.96 4.08 -5.01
CA PHE A 156 8.76 3.78 -5.76
C PHE A 156 7.99 2.64 -5.09
N ASN A 157 6.67 2.72 -5.14
CA ASN A 157 5.75 1.70 -4.66
C ASN A 157 5.30 0.86 -5.85
N ILE A 158 5.65 -0.42 -5.86
CA ILE A 158 5.23 -1.37 -6.90
C ILE A 158 4.33 -2.41 -6.26
N GLY A 159 3.29 -2.82 -6.97
CA GLY A 159 2.36 -3.82 -6.48
C GLY A 159 1.75 -4.67 -7.58
N LEU A 160 0.88 -5.57 -7.14
CA LEU A 160 0.00 -6.35 -7.99
C LEU A 160 -1.45 -6.07 -7.61
N ALA A 161 -2.31 -5.98 -8.60
CA ALA A 161 -3.74 -5.81 -8.46
C ALA A 161 -4.49 -6.99 -9.08
N LEU A 162 -5.59 -7.37 -8.44
CA LEU A 162 -6.61 -8.24 -8.99
C LEU A 162 -7.91 -7.43 -8.99
N GLY A 163 -8.50 -7.20 -10.16
CA GLY A 163 -9.66 -6.34 -10.28
C GLY A 163 -10.62 -6.75 -11.39
N THR A 164 -11.67 -5.97 -11.52
CA THR A 164 -12.70 -6.08 -12.57
C THR A 164 -12.96 -4.72 -13.16
N ASP A 165 -13.34 -4.69 -14.43
CA ASP A 165 -13.70 -3.47 -15.16
C ASP A 165 -15.17 -3.55 -15.58
N PHE A 166 -15.87 -2.42 -15.51
CA PHE A 166 -17.25 -2.25 -15.95
C PHE A 166 -17.32 -1.09 -16.94
N LEU A 167 -17.63 -1.41 -18.20
CA LEU A 167 -17.85 -0.42 -19.26
C LEU A 167 -19.14 0.36 -18.99
N MET A 168 -19.06 1.68 -19.11
CA MET A 168 -20.14 2.60 -18.74
C MET A 168 -20.97 3.11 -19.92
N ASP A 169 -20.69 2.66 -21.13
CA ASP A 169 -21.41 3.06 -22.33
C ASP A 169 -22.49 2.04 -22.76
N LYS A 170 -23.06 2.28 -23.95
CA LYS A 170 -24.13 1.46 -24.55
C LYS A 170 -23.69 0.04 -24.94
N ASN A 171 -22.40 -0.18 -25.19
CA ASN A 171 -21.85 -1.44 -25.68
C ASN A 171 -21.45 -2.38 -24.53
N LYS A 172 -21.66 -1.99 -23.27
CA LYS A 172 -21.32 -2.78 -22.07
C LYS A 172 -21.93 -4.19 -22.04
N GLY A 173 -23.06 -4.40 -22.72
CA GLY A 173 -23.73 -5.69 -22.79
C GLY A 173 -23.04 -6.70 -23.71
N ASP A 174 -22.29 -6.20 -24.69
CA ASP A 174 -21.63 -6.99 -25.72
C ASP A 174 -20.12 -7.15 -25.47
N TRP A 175 -19.56 -6.43 -24.49
CA TRP A 175 -18.13 -6.49 -24.20
C TRP A 175 -17.75 -7.78 -23.48
N ILE A 176 -16.89 -8.59 -24.13
CA ILE A 176 -16.51 -9.93 -23.64
C ILE A 176 -15.82 -9.91 -22.27
N TYR A 177 -15.20 -8.78 -21.88
CA TYR A 177 -14.52 -8.60 -20.60
C TYR A 177 -15.33 -7.86 -19.54
N GLN A 178 -16.62 -7.57 -19.79
CA GLN A 178 -17.49 -6.91 -18.83
C GLN A 178 -17.54 -7.69 -17.50
N GLY A 179 -17.11 -7.06 -16.40
CA GLY A 179 -17.09 -7.65 -15.07
C GLY A 179 -16.14 -8.86 -14.92
N LYS A 180 -15.25 -9.09 -15.88
CA LYS A 180 -14.29 -10.21 -15.84
C LYS A 180 -13.03 -9.81 -15.07
N PRO A 181 -12.39 -10.77 -14.37
CA PRO A 181 -11.20 -10.48 -13.61
C PRO A 181 -10.00 -10.19 -14.51
N TRP A 182 -9.11 -9.34 -14.04
CA TRP A 182 -7.82 -9.03 -14.64
C TRP A 182 -6.74 -8.93 -13.57
N ILE A 183 -5.49 -9.18 -13.95
CA ILE A 183 -4.32 -8.98 -13.08
C ILE A 183 -3.54 -7.78 -13.60
N GLY A 184 -3.14 -6.87 -12.71
CA GLY A 184 -2.45 -5.65 -13.11
C GLY A 184 -1.22 -5.34 -12.28
N MET A 185 -0.32 -4.57 -12.86
CA MET A 185 0.82 -4.02 -12.13
C MET A 185 0.42 -2.66 -11.55
N VAL A 186 0.71 -2.43 -10.28
CA VAL A 186 0.37 -1.21 -9.57
C VAL A 186 1.59 -0.34 -9.41
N PHE A 187 1.44 0.95 -9.68
CA PHE A 187 2.40 1.99 -9.33
C PHE A 187 1.69 3.02 -8.46
N GLY A 188 2.12 3.11 -7.20
CA GLY A 188 1.54 4.02 -6.22
C GLY A 188 2.32 5.34 -6.13
N LEU A 189 1.59 6.45 -6.06
CA LEU A 189 2.11 7.70 -5.55
C LEU A 189 1.64 7.82 -4.09
N GLN A 190 2.59 7.88 -3.17
CA GLN A 190 2.29 8.10 -1.76
C GLN A 190 1.69 9.50 -1.60
N LEU A 191 0.46 9.61 -1.09
CA LEU A 191 -0.19 10.91 -0.85
C LEU A 191 -0.09 11.40 0.61
N ASN A 192 0.56 10.61 1.47
CA ASN A 192 0.76 10.87 2.90
C ASN A 192 1.92 11.84 3.18
#